data_AF-A0A3E2U277-F1
#
_entry.id   AF-A0A3E2U277-F1
#
_cell.length_a   1.000
_cell.length_b   1.000
_cell.length_c   1.000
_cell.angle_alpha   90.00
_cell.angle_beta   90.00
_cell.angle_gamma   90.00
#
_symmetry.space_group_name_H-M   'P 1'
#
loop_
_entity.id
_entity.type
_entity.pdbx_description
1 polymer ?
#
loop_
_entity_poly.entity_id
_entity_poly.type
_entity_poly.pdbx_seq_one_letter_code
_entity_poly.pdbx_strand_id
1 'polypeptide(L)'
;MKKEGFKYLAKVCSDGRLYNGAWYHISFLPVPEPNEAVFDEFPETGNGTSCSDYVWDGKKLIYSPPESPAAPVPAVQIADDGTEVTYT
;
A
#
# COMPACT_ATOMS: atom_id res chain seq x y z
N MET A 1 5.73 2.11 11.32
CA MET A 1 6.17 1.30 12.48
C MET A 1 7.61 0.88 12.33
N LYS A 2 8.37 1.01 13.41
CA LYS A 2 9.61 0.26 13.65
C LYS A 2 9.26 -0.96 14.50
N LYS A 3 9.74 -2.14 14.11
CA LYS A 3 9.64 -3.36 14.90
C LYS A 3 11.03 -3.77 15.36
N GLU A 4 11.28 -3.69 16.67
CA GLU A 4 12.58 -4.06 17.22
C GLU A 4 12.89 -5.53 16.94
N GLY A 5 14.10 -5.81 16.46
CA GLY A 5 14.48 -7.14 16.01
C GLY A 5 13.93 -7.54 14.63
N PHE A 6 13.22 -6.66 13.93
CA PHE A 6 12.75 -6.91 12.57
C PHE A 6 13.23 -5.82 11.59
N LYS A 7 13.44 -6.23 10.35
CA LYS A 7 13.68 -5.35 9.21
C LYS A 7 12.66 -5.67 8.14
N TYR A 8 12.19 -4.65 7.44
CA TYR A 8 11.29 -4.80 6.32
C TYR A 8 12.11 -4.99 5.05
N LEU A 9 11.96 -6.12 4.37
CA LEU A 9 12.61 -6.38 3.09
C LEU A 9 11.55 -6.30 2.00
N ALA A 10 11.79 -5.48 0.99
CA ALA A 10 10.92 -5.38 -0.18
C ALA A 10 11.73 -5.45 -1.46
N LYS A 11 11.15 -6.04 -2.51
CA LYS A 11 11.75 -6.00 -3.84
C LYS A 11 11.44 -4.65 -4.49
N VAL A 12 12.41 -4.12 -5.22
CA VAL A 12 12.36 -2.85 -5.93
C VAL A 12 12.27 -3.17 -7.42
N CYS A 13 11.19 -2.72 -8.06
CA CYS A 13 11.02 -2.85 -9.49
C CYS A 13 11.98 -1.89 -10.22
N SER A 14 12.19 -2.07 -11.53
CA SER A 14 13.03 -1.15 -12.33
C SER A 14 12.52 0.29 -12.33
N ASP A 15 11.24 0.51 -12.05
CA ASP A 15 10.59 1.81 -11.88
C ASP A 15 10.80 2.41 -10.46
N GLY A 16 11.54 1.72 -9.59
CA GLY A 16 11.70 2.06 -8.18
C GLY A 16 10.54 1.61 -7.29
N ARG A 17 9.39 1.23 -7.86
CA ARG A 17 8.23 0.80 -7.08
C ARG A 17 8.50 -0.46 -6.25
N LEU A 18 8.11 -0.43 -4.98
CA LEU A 18 8.24 -1.58 -4.09
C LEU A 18 7.18 -2.63 -4.40
N TYR A 19 7.53 -3.90 -4.25
CA TYR A 19 6.59 -5.02 -4.33
C TYR A 19 7.08 -6.18 -3.46
N ASN A 20 6.16 -7.08 -3.11
CA ASN A 20 6.44 -8.28 -2.35
C ASN A 20 7.23 -8.02 -1.04
N GLY A 21 6.83 -7.00 -0.28
CA GLY A 21 7.51 -6.62 0.95
C GLY A 21 7.04 -7.38 2.18
N ALA A 22 7.97 -7.88 2.99
CA ALA A 22 7.73 -8.66 4.20
C ALA A 22 8.66 -8.27 5.35
N TRP A 23 8.19 -8.49 6.58
CA TRP A 23 8.99 -8.29 7.79
C TRP A 23 9.79 -9.55 8.12
N TYR A 24 11.10 -9.40 8.19
CA TYR A 24 12.03 -10.47 8.56
C TYR A 24 12.67 -10.17 9.91
N HIS A 25 12.80 -11.20 10.74
CA HIS A 25 13.59 -11.08 11.96
C HIS A 25 15.07 -10.92 11.60
N ILE A 26 15.80 -10.05 12.30
CA ILE A 26 17.21 -9.74 12.01
C ILE A 26 18.11 -10.98 11.98
N SER A 27 17.79 -12.01 12.79
CA SER A 27 18.55 -13.27 12.83
C SER A 27 18.34 -14.16 11.59
N PHE A 28 17.28 -13.93 10.83
CA PHE A 28 16.90 -14.70 9.64
C PHE A 28 16.81 -13.82 8.38
N LEU A 29 17.40 -12.62 8.43
CA LEU A 29 17.39 -11.72 7.28
C LEU A 29 18.25 -12.36 6.17
N PRO A 30 17.67 -12.71 5.02
CA PRO A 30 18.46 -13.17 3.89
C PRO A 30 19.36 -12.03 3.40
N VAL A 31 20.48 -12.37 2.76
CA VAL A 31 21.34 -11.36 2.11
C VAL A 31 20.50 -10.68 1.02
N PRO A 32 20.28 -9.35 1.08
CA PRO A 32 19.43 -8.66 0.13
C PRO A 32 20.06 -8.69 -1.26
N GLU A 33 19.24 -9.01 -2.27
CA GLU A 33 19.63 -8.87 -3.66
C GLU A 33 19.81 -7.40 -4.06
N PRO A 34 20.54 -7.09 -5.15
CA PRO A 34 20.71 -5.70 -5.62
C PRO A 34 19.38 -4.99 -5.95
N ASN A 35 18.33 -5.76 -6.24
CA ASN A 35 16.99 -5.24 -6.49
C ASN A 35 16.10 -5.30 -5.23
N GLU A 36 16.66 -5.45 -4.05
CA GLU A 36 15.93 -5.50 -2.78
C GLU A 36 16.37 -4.38 -1.87
N ALA A 37 15.40 -3.77 -1.21
CA ALA A 37 15.63 -2.72 -0.23
C ALA A 37 15.23 -3.23 1.16
N VAL A 38 16.14 -3.06 2.11
CA VAL A 38 15.93 -3.40 3.51
C VAL A 38 15.76 -2.11 4.29
N PHE A 39 14.66 -2.02 5.03
CA PHE A 39 14.28 -0.86 5.82
C PHE A 39 14.20 -1.24 7.30
N ASP A 40 14.79 -0.44 8.17
CA ASP A 40 14.66 -0.61 9.63
C ASP A 40 13.30 -0.13 10.14
N GLU A 41 12.69 0.81 9.44
CA GLU A 41 11.36 1.35 9.72
C GLU A 41 10.60 1.46 8.40
N PHE A 42 9.37 0.93 8.38
CA PHE A 42 8.48 1.10 7.24
C PHE A 42 7.29 1.97 7.66
N PRO A 43 6.91 2.99 6.86
CA PRO A 43 5.72 3.77 7.15
C PRO A 43 4.51 2.86 7.28
N GLU A 44 3.77 2.99 8.36
CA GLU A 44 2.45 2.38 8.49
C GLU A 44 1.35 3.17 7.78
N THR A 45 1.73 4.30 7.18
CA THR A 45 0.89 5.48 7.03
C THR A 45 -0.48 5.09 6.51
N GLY A 46 -1.50 5.35 7.34
CA GLY A 46 -2.90 4.93 7.26
C GLY A 46 -3.71 5.37 6.03
N ASN A 47 -3.09 5.42 4.86
CA ASN A 47 -3.69 5.67 3.56
C ASN A 47 -3.17 4.72 2.47
N GLY A 48 -1.98 4.12 2.63
CA GLY A 48 -1.44 3.11 1.71
C GLY A 48 -1.62 1.72 2.29
N THR A 49 -2.46 0.89 1.68
CA THR A 49 -2.75 -0.46 2.19
C THR A 49 -1.61 -1.43 1.88
N SER A 50 -0.75 -1.13 0.90
CA SER A 50 0.24 -2.05 0.34
C SER A 50 1.61 -1.40 0.12
N CYS A 51 2.68 -2.20 0.19
CA CYS A 51 4.02 -1.72 -0.17
C CYS A 51 4.12 -1.16 -1.60
N SER A 52 3.25 -1.64 -2.49
CA SER A 52 3.10 -1.18 -3.88
C SER A 52 2.72 0.29 -4.04
N ASP A 53 2.25 0.93 -2.97
CA ASP A 53 1.96 2.37 -2.95
C ASP A 53 3.21 3.24 -2.79
N TYR A 54 4.38 2.63 -2.60
CA TYR A 54 5.63 3.33 -2.34
C TYR A 54 6.67 3.04 -3.43
N VAL A 55 7.46 4.06 -3.73
CA VAL A 55 8.58 4.04 -4.69
C VAL A 55 9.86 4.33 -3.92
N TRP A 56 10.87 3.51 -4.14
CA TRP A 56 12.19 3.63 -3.56
C TRP A 56 13.18 4.21 -4.58
N ASP A 57 13.71 5.39 -4.27
CA ASP A 57 14.68 6.11 -5.11
C ASP A 57 16.14 5.73 -4.79
N GLY A 58 16.39 4.65 -4.04
CA GLY A 58 17.73 4.28 -3.56
C GLY A 58 18.19 5.05 -2.31
N LYS A 59 17.54 6.19 -2.00
CA LYS A 59 17.84 6.99 -0.79
C LYS A 59 16.63 7.23 0.11
N LYS A 60 15.44 7.39 -0.48
CA LYS A 60 14.22 7.73 0.25
C LYS A 60 13.03 6.97 -0.30
N LEU A 61 12.12 6.63 0.61
CA LEU A 61 10.84 6.05 0.30
C LEU A 61 9.83 7.18 0.01
N ILE A 62 9.26 7.16 -1.19
CA ILE A 62 8.34 8.17 -1.71
C ILE A 62 6.96 7.52 -1.80
N TYR A 63 5.95 8.12 -1.20
CA TYR A 63 4.56 7.67 -1.35
C TYR A 63 4.05 8.09 -2.74
N SER A 64 3.75 7.11 -3.59
CA SER A 64 3.25 7.28 -4.94
C SER A 64 2.30 6.13 -5.26
N PRO A 65 1.08 6.16 -4.69
CA PRO A 65 0.09 5.12 -4.92
C PRO A 65 -0.20 5.02 -6.42
N PRO A 66 -0.41 3.81 -6.98
CA PRO A 66 -1.03 3.73 -8.29
C PRO A 66 -2.32 4.55 -8.26
N GLU A 67 -2.64 5.19 -9.37
CA GLU A 67 -3.96 5.79 -9.55
C GLU A 67 -4.99 4.68 -9.31
N SER A 68 -5.56 4.66 -8.09
CA SER A 68 -6.61 3.72 -7.75
C SER A 68 -7.74 4.02 -8.71
N PRO A 69 -8.31 3.05 -9.45
CA PRO A 69 -9.53 3.30 -10.20
C PRO A 69 -10.50 3.93 -9.22
N ALA A 70 -10.88 5.18 -9.48
CA ALA A 70 -11.61 6.03 -8.56
C ALA A 70 -12.63 5.19 -7.80
N ALA A 71 -12.55 5.21 -6.46
CA ALA A 71 -13.55 4.57 -5.63
C ALA A 71 -14.93 4.89 -6.25
N PRO A 72 -15.82 3.90 -6.46
CA PRO A 72 -17.14 4.21 -6.96
C PRO A 72 -17.68 5.31 -6.04
N VAL A 73 -17.97 6.46 -6.63
CA VAL A 73 -18.64 7.58 -5.96
C VAL A 73 -19.71 6.99 -5.04
N PRO A 74 -19.75 7.34 -3.74
CA PRO A 74 -20.74 6.75 -2.85
C PRO A 74 -22.09 6.93 -3.52
N ALA A 75 -22.73 5.80 -3.86
CA ALA A 75 -24.02 5.80 -4.52
C ALA A 75 -24.92 6.70 -3.69
N VAL A 76 -25.34 7.81 -4.30
CA VAL A 76 -26.33 8.72 -3.73
C VAL A 76 -27.44 7.82 -3.22
N GLN A 77 -27.66 7.79 -1.90
CA GLN A 77 -28.78 7.10 -1.32
C GLN A 77 -30.01 7.81 -1.87
N ILE A 78 -30.56 7.28 -2.97
CA ILE A 78 -31.89 7.65 -3.43
C ILE A 78 -32.79 7.08 -2.34
N ALA A 79 -33.22 7.95 -1.43
CA ALA A 79 -34.29 7.61 -0.52
C ALA A 79 -35.47 7.20 -1.39
N ASP A 80 -35.89 5.94 -1.23
CA ASP A 80 -37.16 5.43 -1.73
C ASP A 80 -38.26 6.17 -0.95
N ASP A 81 -38.63 7.36 -1.43
CA ASP A 81 -39.81 8.07 -0.96
C ASP A 81 -41.01 7.40 -1.63
N GLY A 82 -41.48 6.33 -0.97
CA GLY A 82 -42.54 5.43 -1.40
C GLY A 82 -43.82 6.14 -1.81
N THR A 83 -43.86 6.60 -3.05
CA THR A 83 -45.06 7.17 -3.65
C THR A 83 -45.74 6.08 -4.47
N GLU A 84 -46.72 5.40 -3.86
CA GLU A 84 -47.64 4.52 -4.57
C GLU A 84 -48.40 5.33 -5.63
N VAL A 85 -48.11 5.10 -6.91
CA VAL A 85 -48.92 5.62 -8.01
C VAL A 85 -49.92 4.55 -8.43
N THR A 86 -51.13 4.63 -7.90
CA THR A 86 -52.27 3.84 -8.38
C THR A 86 -52.75 4.43 -9.70
N TYR A 87 -52.59 3.68 -10.79
CA TYR A 87 -53.28 3.95 -12.05
C TYR A 87 -54.66 3.25 -12.04
N THR A 88 -55.67 4.03 -12.45
CA THR A 88 -57.12 3.79 -12.53
C THR A 88 -57.60 2.39 -12.85
#